data_AF-A0A9P6FZD6-F1
#
_entry.id   AF-A0A9P6FZD6-F1
#
_cell.length_a   1.000
_cell.length_b   1.000
_cell.length_c   1.000
_cell.angle_alpha   90.00
_cell.angle_beta   90.00
_cell.angle_gamma   90.00
#
_symmetry.space_group_name_H-M   'P 1'
#
loop_
_entity.id
_entity.type
_entity.pdbx_description
1 polymer ?
#
loop_
_entity_poly.entity_id
_entity_poly.type
_entity_poly.pdbx_seq_one_letter_code
_entity_poly.pdbx_strand_id
1 'polypeptide(L)'
;MSFVGPPDSPLSPEAFYDQAVKENDAGKRRRLFADARQSSPGSYQLWVKAAEVEEHWGADQPKLKDLLQRGVTVFKNPAGAQCTTDHDHSQHGFSGNAIGKNVWLHEASTARLSGKEKTAAALQEILEDY
;
A
#
# COMPACT_ATOMS: atom_id res chain seq x y z
N MET A 1 22.97 17.38 18.52
CA MET A 1 23.42 16.54 17.39
C MET A 1 22.57 15.27 17.42
N SER A 2 21.48 15.22 16.65
CA SER A 2 20.62 14.03 16.61
C SER A 2 21.07 13.18 15.43
N PHE A 3 21.80 12.12 15.76
CA PHE A 3 22.23 11.09 14.82
C PHE A 3 20.97 10.30 14.40
N VAL A 4 20.35 10.69 13.28
CA VAL A 4 19.38 9.82 12.61
C VAL A 4 20.21 8.88 11.75
N GLY A 5 20.60 7.75 12.33
CA GLY A 5 21.16 6.63 11.57
C GLY A 5 20.19 6.23 10.45
N PRO A 6 20.69 5.55 9.41
CA PRO A 6 19.80 5.04 8.36
C PRO A 6 18.67 4.21 9.01
N PRO A 7 17.42 4.33 8.56
CA PRO A 7 16.34 3.49 9.08
C PRO A 7 16.57 2.05 8.62
N ASP A 8 17.43 1.32 9.33
CA ASP A 8 17.78 -0.09 9.12
C ASP A 8 16.74 -1.00 9.81
N SER A 9 15.46 -0.66 9.66
CA SER A 9 14.35 -1.46 10.18
C SER A 9 13.32 -1.63 9.09
N PRO A 10 12.83 -2.86 8.82
CA PRO A 10 11.77 -3.07 7.85
C PRO A 10 10.60 -2.16 8.23
N LEU A 11 10.28 -1.20 7.35
CA LEU A 11 9.23 -0.22 7.61
C LEU A 11 7.89 -0.97 7.70
N SER A 12 7.44 -1.17 8.94
CA SER A 12 6.12 -1.70 9.24
C SER A 12 5.05 -0.76 8.64
N PRO A 13 3.88 -1.27 8.20
CA PRO A 13 2.82 -0.44 7.61
C PRO A 13 2.42 0.75 8.48
N GLU A 14 2.39 0.56 9.80
CA GLU A 14 2.12 1.61 10.78
C GLU A 14 3.24 2.65 10.84
N ALA A 15 4.50 2.21 10.88
CA ALA A 15 5.65 3.13 10.90
C ALA A 15 5.73 3.95 9.61
N PHE A 16 5.43 3.34 8.46
CA PHE A 16 5.30 4.04 7.19
C PHE A 16 4.21 5.12 7.25
N TYR A 17 3.03 4.80 7.76
CA TYR A 17 1.92 5.76 7.88
C TYR A 17 2.31 6.97 8.74
N ASP A 18 2.81 6.72 9.95
CA ASP A 18 3.24 7.78 10.87
C ASP A 18 4.29 8.71 10.26
N GLN A 19 5.23 8.16 9.50
CA GLN A 19 6.28 8.93 8.86
C GLN A 19 5.77 9.67 7.61
N ALA A 20 4.94 9.03 6.80
CA ALA A 20 4.43 9.60 5.56
C ALA A 20 3.35 10.68 5.81
N VAL A 21 2.58 10.61 6.91
CA VAL A 21 1.68 11.69 7.32
C VAL A 21 2.47 12.94 7.76
N LYS A 22 3.65 12.77 8.38
CA LYS A 22 4.52 13.88 8.78
C LYS A 22 5.30 14.48 7.62
N GLU A 23 5.53 13.69 6.57
CA GLU A 23 6.30 14.10 5.41
C GLU A 23 5.46 14.88 4.41
N ASN A 24 5.82 16.15 4.17
CA ASN A 24 5.11 17.03 3.23
C ASN A 24 5.51 16.78 1.76
N ASP A 25 6.73 16.30 1.52
CA ASP A 25 7.20 16.04 0.17
C ASP A 25 6.58 14.75 -0.41
N ALA A 26 5.72 14.91 -1.43
CA ALA A 26 5.14 13.77 -2.15
C ALA A 26 6.20 12.83 -2.74
N GLY A 27 7.35 13.37 -3.16
CA GLY A 27 8.47 12.57 -3.67
C GLY A 27 9.07 11.64 -2.61
N LYS A 28 9.20 12.10 -1.37
CA LYS A 28 9.72 11.29 -0.26
C LYS A 28 8.69 10.25 0.20
N ARG A 29 7.40 10.60 0.28
CA ARG A 29 6.33 9.64 0.59
C ARG A 29 6.32 8.45 -0.37
N ARG A 30 6.49 8.70 -1.68
CA ARG A 30 6.60 7.63 -2.69
C ARG A 30 7.84 6.77 -2.51
N ARG A 31 8.98 7.36 -2.13
CA ARG A 31 10.20 6.60 -1.81
C ARG A 31 9.99 5.73 -0.58
N LEU A 32 9.44 6.29 0.50
CA LEU A 32 9.09 5.54 1.70
C LEU A 32 8.15 4.36 1.39
N PHE A 33 7.18 4.56 0.50
CA PHE A 33 6.28 3.49 0.07
C PHE A 33 7.02 2.41 -0.73
N ALA A 34 7.93 2.80 -1.62
CA ALA A 34 8.75 1.85 -2.38
C ALA A 34 9.67 1.04 -1.45
N ASP A 35 10.34 1.70 -0.51
CA ASP A 35 11.23 1.06 0.46
C ASP A 35 10.46 0.11 1.38
N ALA A 36 9.28 0.53 1.86
CA ALA A 36 8.40 -0.31 2.67
C ALA A 36 7.90 -1.53 1.88
N ARG A 37 7.59 -1.37 0.59
CA ARG A 37 7.23 -2.49 -0.30
C ARG A 37 8.40 -3.44 -0.58
N GLN A 38 9.62 -2.94 -0.67
CA GLN A 38 10.81 -3.80 -0.80
C GLN A 38 11.07 -4.60 0.47
N SER A 39 10.84 -3.98 1.63
CA SER A 39 11.02 -4.60 2.94
C SER A 39 9.92 -5.61 3.26
N SER A 40 8.68 -5.27 2.91
CA SER A 40 7.46 -6.03 3.24
C SER A 40 6.57 -6.19 2.01
N PRO A 41 7.01 -6.92 0.97
CA PRO A 41 6.25 -7.04 -0.27
C PRO A 41 4.90 -7.75 -0.06
N GLY A 42 4.78 -8.54 1.02
CA GLY A 42 3.60 -9.31 1.44
C GLY A 42 2.50 -8.52 2.14
N SER A 43 2.70 -7.23 2.42
CA SER A 43 1.77 -6.47 3.24
C SER A 43 0.78 -5.67 2.39
N TYR A 44 -0.47 -6.14 2.35
CA TYR A 44 -1.58 -5.41 1.75
C TYR A 44 -1.89 -4.11 2.49
N GLN A 45 -1.63 -4.07 3.81
CA GLN A 45 -1.85 -2.91 4.66
C GLN A 45 -1.03 -1.71 4.19
N LEU A 46 0.16 -1.90 3.59
CA LEU A 46 0.95 -0.80 3.03
C LEU A 46 0.18 -0.02 1.97
N TRP A 47 -0.62 -0.69 1.14
CA TRP A 47 -1.39 -0.04 0.07
C TRP A 47 -2.53 0.80 0.63
N VAL A 48 -3.17 0.28 1.68
CA VAL A 48 -4.27 0.95 2.38
C VAL A 48 -3.71 2.19 3.07
N LYS A 49 -2.66 2.03 3.87
CA LYS A 49 -2.00 3.13 4.57
C LYS A 49 -1.48 4.19 3.61
N ALA A 50 -0.96 3.80 2.45
CA ALA A 50 -0.55 4.74 1.42
C ALA A 50 -1.73 5.55 0.87
N ALA A 51 -2.89 4.94 0.66
CA ALA A 51 -4.10 5.65 0.28
C ALA A 51 -4.60 6.59 1.39
N GLU A 52 -4.60 6.16 2.65
CA GLU A 52 -4.99 7.01 3.79
C GLU A 52 -4.09 8.24 3.96
N VAL A 53 -2.79 8.09 3.69
CA VAL A 53 -1.80 9.17 3.66
C VAL A 53 -2.11 10.12 2.51
N GLU A 54 -2.30 9.61 1.30
CA GLU A 54 -2.63 10.44 0.14
C GLU A 54 -3.94 11.22 0.38
N GLU A 55 -4.96 10.59 0.99
CA GLU A 55 -6.20 11.25 1.40
C GLU A 55 -5.96 12.36 2.42
N HIS A 56 -5.08 12.12 3.42
CA HIS A 56 -4.68 13.13 4.39
C HIS A 56 -4.05 14.36 3.72
N TRP A 57 -3.26 14.14 2.68
CA TRP A 57 -2.63 15.21 1.88
C TRP A 57 -3.56 15.81 0.81
N GLY A 58 -4.85 15.45 0.81
CA GLY A 58 -5.86 16.02 -0.08
C GLY A 58 -5.90 15.38 -1.47
N ALA A 59 -5.42 14.15 -1.65
CA ALA A 59 -5.54 13.44 -2.91
C ALA A 59 -7.00 13.17 -3.30
N ASP A 60 -7.23 13.14 -4.60
CA ASP A 60 -8.54 12.82 -5.18
C ASP A 60 -8.87 11.33 -5.08
N GLN A 61 -10.15 11.03 -4.89
CA GLN A 61 -10.68 9.66 -4.86
C GLN A 61 -10.22 8.77 -6.03
N PRO A 62 -10.20 9.21 -7.32
CA PRO A 62 -9.69 8.38 -8.42
C PRO A 62 -8.23 7.96 -8.23
N LYS A 63 -7.38 8.85 -7.70
CA LYS A 63 -5.97 8.55 -7.45
C LYS A 63 -5.81 7.50 -6.35
N LEU A 64 -6.63 7.58 -5.31
CA LEU A 64 -6.69 6.59 -4.24
C LEU A 64 -7.17 5.23 -4.79
N LYS A 65 -8.20 5.25 -5.62
CA LYS A 65 -8.74 4.07 -6.29
C LYS A 65 -7.67 3.40 -7.16
N ASP A 66 -6.97 4.14 -8.03
CA ASP A 66 -5.90 3.59 -8.86
C ASP A 66 -4.78 2.95 -8.02
N LEU A 67 -4.40 3.59 -6.91
CA LEU A 67 -3.38 3.07 -6.00
C LEU A 67 -3.84 1.77 -5.36
N LEU A 68 -5.05 1.76 -4.77
CA LEU A 68 -5.62 0.59 -4.10
C LEU A 68 -5.90 -0.54 -5.07
N GLN A 69 -6.39 -0.25 -6.27
CA GLN A 69 -6.71 -1.23 -7.30
C GLN A 69 -5.47 -2.01 -7.69
N ARG A 70 -4.32 -1.33 -7.86
CA ARG A 70 -3.03 -2.01 -8.10
C ARG A 70 -2.66 -2.94 -6.95
N GLY A 71 -2.83 -2.49 -5.70
CA GLY A 71 -2.60 -3.31 -4.52
C GLY A 71 -3.49 -4.56 -4.52
N VAL A 72 -4.80 -4.37 -4.66
CA VAL A 72 -5.78 -5.46 -4.72
C VAL A 72 -5.47 -6.42 -5.85
N THR A 73 -5.11 -5.96 -7.06
CA THR A 73 -4.74 -6.83 -8.17
C THR A 73 -3.49 -7.67 -7.85
N VAL A 74 -2.46 -7.06 -7.26
CA VAL A 74 -1.23 -7.76 -6.86
C VAL A 74 -1.51 -8.87 -5.84
N PHE A 75 -2.39 -8.62 -4.87
CA PHE A 75 -2.74 -9.62 -3.84
C PHE A 75 -3.89 -10.56 -4.23
N LYS A 76 -4.74 -10.20 -5.21
CA LYS A 76 -5.80 -11.06 -5.73
C LYS A 76 -5.22 -12.21 -6.55
N ASN A 77 -4.19 -11.93 -7.34
CA ASN A 77 -3.49 -12.93 -8.13
C ASN A 77 -1.97 -12.71 -8.06
N PRO A 78 -1.30 -13.16 -6.98
CA PRO A 78 0.15 -12.97 -6.84
C PRO A 78 0.95 -13.65 -7.96
N ALA A 79 0.38 -14.68 -8.60
CA ALA A 79 0.97 -15.35 -9.76
C ALA A 79 0.88 -14.52 -11.06
N GLY A 80 -0.09 -13.62 -11.19
CA GLY A 80 -0.27 -12.76 -12.36
C GLY A 80 0.52 -11.45 -12.31
N ALA A 81 1.05 -11.07 -11.14
CA ALA A 81 1.90 -9.89 -10.97
C ALA A 81 3.37 -10.14 -11.34
N GLN A 82 3.76 -11.40 -11.58
CA GLN A 82 5.11 -11.79 -12.02
C GLN A 82 5.19 -11.95 -13.54
N CYS A 83 4.89 -10.93 -14.35
CA CYS A 83 5.16 -11.04 -15.79
C CYS A 83 5.41 -9.72 -16.50
N THR A 84 6.25 -8.83 -15.96
CA THR A 84 6.91 -7.81 -16.81
C THR A 84 8.33 -7.54 -16.31
N THR A 85 9.25 -8.48 -16.45
CA THR A 85 10.68 -8.18 -16.56
C THR A 85 11.32 -9.34 -17.30
N ASP A 86 11.57 -9.10 -18.58
CA ASP A 86 12.52 -9.84 -19.40
C ASP A 86 13.87 -10.01 -18.67
N HIS A 87 14.42 -11.23 -18.79
CA HIS A 87 15.83 -11.59 -18.59
C HIS A 87 16.47 -11.28 -17.22
N ASP A 88 16.44 -12.23 -16.29
CA ASP A 88 17.64 -12.90 -15.76
C ASP A 88 17.26 -13.99 -14.73
N HIS A 89 18.02 -15.07 -14.70
CA HIS A 89 17.78 -16.22 -13.83
C HIS A 89 18.12 -15.92 -12.37
N SER A 90 17.13 -15.69 -11.52
CA SER A 90 17.18 -16.04 -10.09
C SER A 90 15.78 -16.06 -9.47
N GLN A 91 15.31 -17.26 -9.18
CA GLN A 91 14.05 -17.48 -8.47
C GLN A 91 14.16 -16.95 -7.03
N HIS A 92 13.55 -15.79 -6.77
CA HIS A 92 12.99 -15.48 -5.46
C HIS A 92 11.48 -15.29 -5.63
N GLY A 93 10.76 -16.42 -5.56
CA GLY A 93 9.30 -16.44 -5.60
C GLY A 93 8.75 -15.59 -4.46
N PHE A 94 7.99 -14.56 -4.79
CA PHE A 94 7.25 -13.80 -3.81
C PHE A 94 6.10 -14.68 -3.30
N SER A 95 6.29 -15.27 -2.12
CA SER A 95 5.25 -15.98 -1.36
C SER A 95 4.24 -14.99 -0.77
N GLY A 96 3.56 -14.21 -1.62
CA GLY A 96 2.45 -13.37 -1.20
C GLY A 96 1.22 -14.23 -0.99
N ASN A 97 0.73 -14.35 0.24
CA ASN A 97 -0.58 -14.95 0.49
C ASN A 97 -1.65 -14.14 -0.25
N ALA A 98 -2.46 -14.79 -1.08
CA ALA A 98 -3.56 -14.13 -1.76
C ALA A 98 -4.53 -13.58 -0.70
N ILE A 99 -4.82 -12.29 -0.77
CA ILE A 99 -5.70 -11.63 0.20
C ILE A 99 -7.12 -11.61 -0.34
N GLY A 100 -8.03 -12.30 0.35
CA GLY A 100 -9.43 -12.37 -0.04
C GLY A 100 -10.18 -11.04 0.17
N LYS A 101 -11.27 -10.85 -0.59
CA LYS A 101 -12.20 -9.71 -0.51
C LYS A 101 -12.61 -9.34 0.92
N ASN A 102 -12.81 -10.32 1.81
CA ASN A 102 -13.20 -10.09 3.20
C ASN A 102 -12.21 -9.23 3.99
N VAL A 103 -10.91 -9.39 3.74
CA VAL A 103 -9.87 -8.62 4.42
C VAL A 103 -9.90 -7.17 3.94
N TRP A 104 -10.03 -6.96 2.63
CA TRP A 104 -10.18 -5.62 2.04
C TRP A 104 -11.48 -4.93 2.50
N LEU A 105 -12.57 -5.68 2.67
CA LEU A 105 -13.83 -5.17 3.23
C LEU A 105 -13.70 -4.74 4.69
N HIS A 106 -12.99 -5.53 5.49
CA HIS A 106 -12.70 -5.17 6.88
C HIS A 106 -11.89 -3.88 6.92
N GLU A 107 -10.86 -3.78 6.08
CA GLU A 107 -10.01 -2.60 6.02
C GLU A 107 -10.76 -1.36 5.54
N ALA A 108 -11.65 -1.49 4.54
CA ALA A 108 -12.52 -0.40 4.10
C ALA A 108 -13.41 0.11 5.24
N SER A 109 -13.89 -0.81 6.09
CA SER A 109 -14.69 -0.46 7.27
C SER A 109 -13.83 0.27 8.31
N THR A 110 -12.61 -0.18 8.56
CA THR A 110 -11.65 0.48 9.46
C THR A 110 -11.30 1.89 8.97
N ALA A 111 -10.98 2.05 7.69
CA ALA A 111 -10.70 3.35 7.08
C ALA A 111 -11.89 4.32 7.26
N ARG A 112 -13.12 3.82 7.08
CA ARG A 112 -14.33 4.62 7.32
C ARG A 112 -14.46 5.06 8.78
N LEU A 113 -14.18 4.17 9.74
CA LEU A 113 -14.19 4.50 11.17
C LEU A 113 -13.10 5.52 11.54
N SER A 114 -11.97 5.53 10.82
CA SER A 114 -10.90 6.51 10.97
C SER A 114 -11.18 7.85 10.27
N GLY A 115 -12.37 8.03 9.66
CA GLY A 115 -12.75 9.25 8.93
C GLY A 115 -12.13 9.34 7.53
N LYS A 116 -11.59 8.24 7.00
CA LYS A 116 -11.01 8.12 5.65
C LYS A 116 -12.07 7.64 4.67
N GLU A 117 -13.11 8.43 4.53
CA GLU A 117 -14.29 8.05 3.74
C GLU A 117 -13.96 7.85 2.26
N LYS A 118 -12.99 8.59 1.71
CA LYS A 118 -12.60 8.44 0.29
C LYS A 118 -11.85 7.14 0.06
N THR A 119 -10.92 6.79 0.95
CA THR A 119 -10.19 5.52 0.92
C THR A 119 -11.16 4.34 1.07
N ALA A 120 -12.11 4.44 2.01
CA ALA A 120 -13.14 3.43 2.20
C ALA A 120 -14.04 3.25 0.97
N ALA A 121 -14.52 4.35 0.38
CA ALA A 121 -15.35 4.32 -0.82
C ALA A 121 -14.57 3.74 -2.02
N ALA A 122 -13.32 4.16 -2.21
CA ALA A 122 -12.46 3.63 -3.27
C ALA A 122 -12.25 2.11 -3.13
N LEU A 123 -11.99 1.61 -1.90
CA LEU A 123 -11.91 0.17 -1.64
C LEU A 123 -13.23 -0.53 -1.96
N GLN A 124 -14.37 0.01 -1.54
CA GLN A 124 -15.67 -0.60 -1.82
C GLN A 124 -15.93 -0.73 -3.32
N GLU A 125 -15.69 0.33 -4.11
CA GLU A 125 -15.86 0.29 -5.56
C GLU A 125 -14.96 -0.79 -6.21
N ILE A 126 -13.70 -0.89 -5.81
CA ILE A 126 -12.79 -1.92 -6.36
C ILE A 126 -13.30 -3.33 -6.02
N LEU A 127 -13.92 -3.49 -4.86
CA LEU A 127 -14.45 -4.77 -4.40
C LEU A 127 -15.78 -5.13 -5.06
N GLU A 128 -16.51 -4.18 -5.64
CA GLU A 128 -17.68 -4.48 -6.49
C GLU A 128 -17.26 -5.22 -7.77
N ASP A 129 -16.10 -4.89 -8.33
CA ASP A 129 -15.49 -5.54 -9.51
C ASP A 129 -14.61 -6.77 -9.18
N TYR A 130 -14.54 -7.18 -7.90
CA TYR A 130 -13.68 -8.26 -7.41
C TYR A 130 -14.28 -9.65 -7.63
#